data_AF-A0A258YEK4-F1
#
_entry.id   AF-A0A258YEK4-F1
#
_cell.length_a   1.000
_cell.length_b   1.000
_cell.length_c   1.000
_cell.angle_alpha   90.00
_cell.angle_beta   90.00
_cell.angle_gamma   90.00
#
_symmetry.space_group_name_H-M   'P 1'
#
loop_
_entity.id
_entity.type
_entity.pdbx_description
1 polymer ?
#
loop_
_entity_poly.entity_id
_entity_poly.type
_entity_poly.pdbx_seq_one_letter_code
_entity_poly.pdbx_strand_id
1 'polypeptide(L)'
;MLAGVLFNSLHENQPLIVAALLNGLKVNVSMETINDTLQSHPDYPSFLSISDSLNNWKVENLVIQTSAEKLSEIPTPFITSFKQGVFVAVLEVVENEILIVNQQGKKETIAKNVFLSQWTENILVAEANEFSGEINYQQKINATNVKTVVYSLIPLGILASLLMPFMNGSITLLPTLYLLAKLIGLTASVFLLWYDIDKGNPFLKQICSGIQKANCSAVLNTKAATLGGMVTWSEVGFVYFAGSLLFSALAGINKVLPVLSIISLLALPY
;
A
#
# COMPACT_ATOMS: atom_id res chain seq x y z
N MET A 1 9.51 -14.69 -5.01
CA MET A 1 8.81 -15.17 -3.80
C MET A 1 8.46 -13.97 -2.94
N LEU A 2 7.30 -13.36 -3.15
CA LEU A 2 6.75 -12.32 -2.28
C LEU A 2 5.28 -12.64 -2.06
N ALA A 3 5.07 -13.64 -1.22
CA ALA A 3 3.78 -13.93 -0.59
C ALA A 3 3.78 -13.16 0.73
N GLY A 4 2.75 -12.33 0.96
CA GLY A 4 2.63 -11.64 2.24
C GLY A 4 1.82 -10.35 2.23
N VAL A 5 0.76 -10.25 1.42
CA VAL A 5 -0.35 -9.34 1.75
C VAL A 5 -1.40 -10.24 2.41
N LEU A 6 -1.31 -10.37 3.73
CA LEU A 6 -2.32 -11.07 4.53
C LEU A 6 -3.51 -10.11 4.68
N PHE A 7 -4.49 -10.26 3.79
CA PHE A 7 -5.80 -9.63 3.90
C PHE A 7 -6.45 -10.06 5.23
N ASN A 8 -6.89 -9.08 6.00
CA ASN A 8 -7.22 -9.24 7.42
C ASN A 8 -8.64 -9.77 7.68
N SER A 9 -9.34 -10.19 6.62
CA SER A 9 -10.44 -11.15 6.66
C SER A 9 -10.62 -11.68 5.24
N LEU A 10 -11.17 -12.88 5.07
CA LEU A 10 -11.55 -13.40 3.75
C LEU A 10 -12.55 -12.50 2.97
N HIS A 11 -13.08 -11.46 3.62
CA HIS A 11 -14.15 -10.58 3.12
C HIS A 11 -13.67 -9.22 2.56
N GLU A 12 -12.38 -8.89 2.66
CA GLU A 12 -11.80 -7.61 2.19
C GLU A 12 -10.81 -7.80 1.02
N ASN A 13 -11.17 -8.64 0.05
CA ASN A 13 -10.30 -9.02 -1.07
C ASN A 13 -10.53 -8.20 -2.36
N GLN A 14 -11.43 -7.22 -2.34
CA GLN A 14 -11.86 -6.39 -3.47
C GLN A 14 -10.68 -5.71 -4.17
N PRO A 15 -9.63 -5.18 -3.49
CA PRO A 15 -8.53 -4.54 -4.20
C PRO A 15 -7.81 -5.46 -5.20
N LEU A 16 -7.62 -6.74 -4.84
CA LEU A 16 -7.01 -7.72 -5.76
C LEU A 16 -7.93 -8.04 -6.94
N ILE A 17 -9.22 -8.16 -6.67
CA ILE A 17 -10.22 -8.53 -7.67
C ILE A 17 -10.44 -7.39 -8.66
N VAL A 18 -10.50 -6.14 -8.18
CA VAL A 18 -10.56 -4.94 -9.01
C VAL A 18 -9.27 -4.78 -9.84
N ALA A 19 -8.10 -5.04 -9.25
CA ALA A 19 -6.86 -5.05 -10.01
C ALA A 19 -6.85 -6.10 -11.12
N ALA A 20 -7.38 -7.30 -10.87
CA ALA A 20 -7.52 -8.34 -11.88
C ALA A 20 -8.45 -7.91 -13.03
N LEU A 21 -9.59 -7.30 -12.71
CA LEU A 21 -10.52 -6.74 -13.70
C LEU A 21 -9.84 -5.68 -14.57
N LEU A 22 -9.24 -4.66 -13.95
CA LEU A 22 -8.59 -3.55 -14.64
C LEU A 22 -7.43 -4.03 -15.55
N ASN A 23 -6.65 -5.00 -15.08
CA ASN A 23 -5.60 -5.63 -15.89
C ASN A 23 -6.19 -6.36 -17.12
N GLY A 24 -7.31 -7.07 -16.95
CA GLY A 24 -8.00 -7.73 -18.07
C GLY A 24 -8.56 -6.72 -19.08
N LEU A 25 -9.03 -5.56 -18.60
CA LEU A 25 -9.49 -4.44 -19.43
C LEU A 25 -8.34 -3.57 -19.97
N LYS A 26 -7.08 -3.86 -19.61
CA LYS A 26 -5.89 -3.07 -19.96
C LYS A 26 -5.94 -1.61 -19.49
N VAL A 27 -6.59 -1.38 -18.35
CA VAL A 27 -6.70 -0.06 -17.72
C VAL A 27 -5.61 0.08 -16.65
N ASN A 28 -4.81 1.14 -16.77
CA ASN A 28 -3.69 1.38 -15.87
C ASN A 28 -4.15 2.15 -14.62
N VAL A 29 -4.20 1.46 -13.49
CA VAL A 29 -4.41 2.05 -12.15
C VAL A 29 -3.45 1.38 -11.18
N SER A 30 -2.78 2.16 -10.33
CA SER A 30 -1.84 1.65 -9.33
C SER A 30 -2.55 0.95 -8.18
N MET A 31 -1.93 -0.09 -7.61
CA MET A 31 -2.50 -0.80 -6.45
C MET A 31 -2.73 0.11 -5.24
N GLU A 32 -1.89 1.12 -5.07
CA GLU A 32 -2.06 2.17 -4.05
C GLU A 32 -3.37 2.93 -4.26
N THR A 33 -3.61 3.44 -5.47
CA THR A 33 -4.85 4.15 -5.81
C THR A 33 -6.08 3.24 -5.69
N ILE A 34 -5.98 1.97 -6.09
CA ILE A 34 -7.08 1.00 -5.91
C ILE A 34 -7.42 0.85 -4.42
N ASN A 35 -6.40 0.62 -3.58
CA ASN A 35 -6.59 0.47 -2.13
C ASN A 35 -7.19 1.73 -1.51
N ASP A 36 -6.60 2.90 -1.78
CA ASP A 36 -7.05 4.16 -1.20
C ASP A 36 -8.48 4.50 -1.61
N THR A 37 -8.82 4.34 -2.89
CA THR A 37 -10.16 4.68 -3.41
C THR A 37 -11.22 3.73 -2.83
N LEU A 38 -10.94 2.42 -2.79
CA LEU A 38 -11.89 1.45 -2.23
C LEU A 38 -12.05 1.61 -0.72
N GLN A 39 -10.95 1.67 0.05
CA GLN A 39 -11.00 1.67 1.52
C GLN A 39 -11.49 3.00 2.10
N SER A 40 -11.43 4.10 1.33
CA SER A 40 -12.01 5.38 1.74
C SER A 40 -13.51 5.50 1.44
N HIS A 41 -14.08 4.52 0.72
CA HIS A 41 -15.50 4.52 0.38
C HIS A 41 -16.37 4.19 1.61
N PRO A 42 -17.44 4.96 1.91
CA PRO A 42 -18.31 4.71 3.06
C PRO A 42 -18.92 3.31 3.10
N ASP A 43 -19.27 2.77 1.93
CA ASP A 43 -19.87 1.44 1.76
C ASP A 43 -18.85 0.34 1.41
N TYR A 44 -17.56 0.54 1.71
CA TYR A 44 -16.60 -0.57 1.62
C TYR A 44 -17.00 -1.66 2.64
N PRO A 45 -17.02 -2.97 2.27
CA PRO A 45 -16.48 -3.58 1.06
C PRO A 45 -17.54 -4.13 0.08
N SER A 46 -18.43 -3.27 -0.44
CA SER A 46 -19.58 -3.65 -1.29
C SER A 46 -19.35 -3.51 -2.80
N PHE A 47 -20.27 -4.06 -3.62
CA PHE A 47 -20.33 -3.79 -5.07
C PHE A 47 -20.43 -2.29 -5.38
N LEU A 48 -21.11 -1.50 -4.53
CA LEU A 48 -21.23 -0.06 -4.70
C LEU A 48 -19.85 0.61 -4.61
N SER A 49 -19.04 0.23 -3.61
CA SER A 49 -17.67 0.74 -3.48
C SER A 49 -16.80 0.44 -4.69
N ILE A 50 -16.98 -0.73 -5.32
CA ILE A 50 -16.29 -1.11 -6.56
C ILE A 50 -16.79 -0.27 -7.74
N SER A 51 -18.11 -0.17 -7.91
CA SER A 51 -18.75 0.57 -9.01
C SER A 51 -18.35 2.05 -9.01
N ASP A 52 -18.41 2.71 -7.86
CA ASP A 52 -18.03 4.12 -7.72
C ASP A 52 -16.51 4.33 -7.88
N SER A 53 -15.69 3.37 -7.45
CA SER A 53 -14.24 3.42 -7.70
C SER A 53 -13.92 3.32 -9.19
N LEU A 54 -14.59 2.44 -9.93
CA LEU A 54 -14.43 2.32 -11.38
C LEU A 54 -14.88 3.60 -12.11
N ASN A 55 -15.96 4.24 -11.66
CA ASN A 55 -16.42 5.53 -12.18
C ASN A 55 -15.35 6.63 -12.00
N ASN A 56 -14.63 6.64 -10.88
CA ASN A 56 -13.52 7.58 -10.64
C ASN A 56 -12.38 7.43 -11.65
N TRP A 57 -12.16 6.21 -12.17
CA TRP A 57 -11.18 5.93 -13.22
C TRP A 57 -11.80 5.91 -14.62
N LYS A 58 -13.02 6.45 -14.78
CA LYS A 58 -13.76 6.53 -16.04
C LYS A 58 -13.94 5.17 -16.73
N VAL A 59 -14.12 4.11 -15.94
CA VAL A 59 -14.48 2.78 -16.42
C VAL A 59 -15.99 2.62 -16.28
N GLU A 60 -16.69 2.54 -17.40
CA GLU A 60 -18.14 2.35 -17.41
C GLU A 60 -18.45 0.96 -16.85
N ASN A 61 -19.44 0.87 -15.97
CA ASN A 61 -19.73 -0.39 -15.30
C ASN A 61 -21.21 -0.47 -14.91
N LEU A 62 -21.68 -1.71 -14.74
CA LEU A 62 -23.06 -2.00 -14.38
C LEU A 62 -23.10 -3.23 -13.48
N VAL A 63 -23.84 -3.11 -12.37
CA VAL A 63 -24.16 -4.24 -11.49
C VAL A 63 -25.52 -4.80 -11.89
N ILE A 64 -25.58 -6.08 -12.24
CA ILE A 64 -26.80 -6.78 -12.59
C ILE A 64 -26.90 -8.13 -11.89
N GLN A 65 -28.13 -8.59 -11.69
CA GLN A 65 -28.41 -9.98 -11.33
C GLN A 65 -28.71 -10.77 -12.60
N THR A 66 -28.11 -11.95 -12.73
CA THR A 66 -28.27 -12.79 -13.92
C THR A 66 -28.29 -14.28 -13.55
N SER A 67 -28.86 -15.11 -14.42
CA SER A 67 -29.06 -16.52 -14.16
C SER A 67 -27.95 -17.40 -14.76
N ALA A 68 -27.86 -18.65 -14.32
CA ALA A 68 -26.85 -19.61 -14.77
C ALA A 68 -26.88 -19.88 -16.28
N GLU A 69 -28.05 -19.79 -16.90
CA GLU A 69 -28.24 -20.01 -18.34
C GLU A 69 -27.55 -18.92 -19.18
N LYS A 70 -27.51 -17.69 -18.66
CA LYS A 70 -26.91 -16.53 -19.35
C LYS A 70 -25.43 -16.35 -19.05
N LEU A 71 -24.82 -17.18 -18.19
CA LEU A 71 -23.43 -17.03 -17.77
C LEU A 71 -22.44 -16.99 -18.95
N SER A 72 -22.70 -17.78 -19.99
CA SER A 72 -21.85 -17.81 -21.19
C SER A 72 -22.02 -16.59 -22.12
N GLU A 73 -23.07 -15.78 -21.91
CA GLU A 73 -23.36 -14.57 -22.70
C GLU A 73 -22.75 -13.31 -22.06
N ILE A 74 -22.26 -13.41 -20.82
CA ILE A 74 -21.71 -12.28 -20.08
C ILE A 74 -20.32 -11.93 -20.64
N PRO A 75 -20.06 -10.66 -20.97
CA PRO A 75 -18.73 -10.24 -21.41
C PRO A 75 -17.70 -10.46 -20.29
N THR A 76 -16.56 -11.05 -20.62
CA THR A 76 -15.42 -11.17 -19.71
C THR A 76 -14.37 -10.09 -19.98
N PRO A 77 -13.60 -9.65 -18.96
CA PRO A 77 -13.69 -10.05 -17.56
C PRO A 77 -14.84 -9.35 -16.82
N PHE A 78 -15.36 -10.00 -15.77
CA PHE A 78 -16.36 -9.43 -14.87
C PHE A 78 -16.08 -9.79 -13.40
N ILE A 79 -16.63 -9.02 -12.46
CA ILE A 79 -16.54 -9.30 -11.02
C ILE A 79 -17.83 -9.94 -10.55
N THR A 80 -17.74 -10.90 -9.65
CA THR A 80 -18.89 -11.48 -8.97
C THR A 80 -18.59 -11.73 -7.50
N SER A 81 -19.61 -12.04 -6.71
CA SER A 81 -19.42 -12.57 -5.36
C SER A 81 -19.87 -14.03 -5.25
N PHE A 82 -19.21 -14.73 -4.33
CA PHE A 82 -19.65 -16.01 -3.79
C PHE A 82 -20.42 -15.80 -2.49
N LYS A 83 -21.12 -16.85 -2.07
CA LYS A 83 -21.69 -16.99 -0.73
C LYS A 83 -20.64 -16.61 0.31
N GLN A 84 -21.09 -16.06 1.43
CA GLN A 84 -20.24 -15.50 2.48
C GLN A 84 -19.52 -14.20 2.07
N GLY A 85 -19.85 -13.59 0.92
CA GLY A 85 -19.37 -12.23 0.59
C GLY A 85 -17.93 -12.17 0.09
N VAL A 86 -17.40 -13.28 -0.43
CA VAL A 86 -16.08 -13.33 -1.09
C VAL A 86 -16.21 -12.88 -2.53
N PHE A 87 -15.39 -11.92 -2.98
CA PHE A 87 -15.40 -11.49 -4.39
C PHE A 87 -14.44 -12.33 -5.23
N VAL A 88 -14.76 -12.53 -6.51
CA VAL A 88 -13.86 -13.15 -7.50
C VAL A 88 -13.97 -12.42 -8.83
N ALA A 89 -12.89 -12.40 -9.61
CA ALA A 89 -12.92 -11.93 -11.00
C ALA A 89 -13.02 -13.15 -11.91
N VAL A 90 -13.97 -13.17 -12.83
CA VAL A 90 -14.06 -14.18 -13.87
C VAL A 90 -13.33 -13.64 -15.11
N LEU A 91 -12.32 -14.37 -15.56
CA LEU A 91 -11.49 -13.99 -16.71
C LEU A 91 -11.98 -14.65 -17.99
N GLU A 92 -12.35 -15.92 -17.91
CA GLU A 92 -12.83 -16.70 -19.06
C GLU A 92 -13.89 -17.71 -18.61
N VAL A 93 -14.92 -17.88 -19.42
CA VAL A 93 -15.98 -18.89 -19.22
C VAL A 93 -15.87 -19.89 -20.37
N VAL A 94 -15.52 -21.13 -20.05
CA VAL A 94 -15.47 -22.27 -20.98
C VAL A 94 -16.64 -23.21 -20.64
N GLU A 95 -16.91 -24.19 -21.50
CA GLU A 95 -18.11 -25.04 -21.42
C GLU A 95 -18.31 -25.69 -20.03
N ASN A 96 -17.27 -26.32 -19.47
CA ASN A 96 -17.31 -27.00 -18.17
C ASN A 96 -16.41 -26.37 -17.09
N GLU A 97 -15.61 -25.37 -17.45
CA GLU A 97 -14.58 -24.79 -16.59
C GLU A 97 -14.61 -23.26 -16.66
N ILE A 98 -14.26 -22.61 -15.55
CA ILE A 98 -14.22 -21.16 -15.45
C ILE A 98 -12.86 -20.76 -14.90
N LEU A 99 -12.16 -19.88 -15.61
CA LEU A 99 -10.92 -19.27 -15.15
C LEU A 99 -11.26 -18.06 -14.29
N ILE A 100 -10.89 -18.11 -13.02
CA ILE A 100 -11.13 -17.03 -12.07
C ILE A 100 -9.83 -16.52 -11.46
N VAL A 101 -9.88 -15.30 -10.92
CA VAL A 101 -8.95 -14.84 -9.89
C VAL A 101 -9.63 -14.99 -8.54
N ASN A 102 -9.04 -15.82 -7.69
CA ASN A 102 -9.58 -16.13 -6.38
C ASN A 102 -9.30 -15.03 -5.35
N GLN A 103 -9.81 -15.23 -4.14
CA GLN A 103 -9.62 -14.30 -3.02
C GLN A 103 -8.17 -13.98 -2.64
N GLN A 104 -7.21 -14.79 -3.09
CA GLN A 104 -5.77 -14.58 -2.87
C GLN A 104 -5.10 -13.85 -4.05
N GLY A 105 -5.86 -13.44 -5.07
CA GLY A 105 -5.33 -12.81 -6.28
C GLY A 105 -4.65 -13.81 -7.23
N LYS A 106 -4.87 -15.11 -7.04
CA LYS A 106 -4.29 -16.15 -7.88
C LYS A 106 -5.28 -16.59 -8.95
N LYS A 107 -4.77 -16.81 -10.16
CA LYS A 107 -5.53 -17.46 -11.22
C LYS A 107 -5.75 -18.93 -10.87
N GLU A 108 -6.98 -19.38 -10.96
CA GLU A 108 -7.35 -20.78 -10.79
C GLU A 108 -8.50 -21.14 -11.75
N THR A 109 -8.50 -22.38 -12.22
CA THR A 109 -9.59 -22.93 -13.01
C THR A 109 -10.45 -23.78 -12.10
N ILE A 110 -11.76 -23.51 -12.07
CA ILE A 110 -12.72 -24.28 -11.29
C ILE A 110 -13.81 -24.85 -12.18
N ALA A 111 -14.37 -25.99 -11.78
CA ALA A 111 -15.48 -26.59 -12.49
C ALA A 111 -16.73 -25.70 -12.41
N LYS A 112 -17.46 -25.59 -13.51
CA LYS A 112 -18.64 -24.71 -13.63
C LYS A 112 -19.71 -25.03 -12.59
N ASN A 113 -19.94 -26.31 -12.28
CA ASN A 113 -20.87 -26.73 -11.24
C ASN A 113 -20.46 -26.24 -9.83
N VAL A 114 -19.16 -26.23 -9.52
CA VAL A 114 -18.63 -25.71 -8.24
C VAL A 114 -18.86 -24.21 -8.17
N PHE A 115 -18.55 -23.46 -9.25
CA PHE A 115 -18.82 -22.02 -9.33
C PHE A 115 -20.29 -21.71 -9.09
N LEU A 116 -21.19 -22.35 -9.86
CA LEU A 116 -22.63 -22.13 -9.76
C LEU A 116 -23.19 -22.44 -8.36
N SER A 117 -22.60 -23.41 -7.64
CA SER A 117 -23.03 -23.73 -6.27
C SER A 117 -22.74 -22.62 -5.25
N GLN A 118 -21.74 -21.77 -5.52
CA GLN A 118 -21.29 -20.69 -4.62
C GLN A 118 -21.72 -19.31 -5.10
N TRP A 119 -22.03 -19.15 -6.39
CA TRP A 119 -22.35 -17.86 -7.00
C TRP A 119 -23.62 -17.23 -6.42
N THR A 120 -23.59 -15.91 -6.21
CA THR A 120 -24.72 -15.11 -5.70
C THR A 120 -25.60 -14.52 -6.81
N GLU A 121 -25.34 -14.86 -8.07
CA GLU A 121 -26.02 -14.33 -9.28
C GLU A 121 -25.80 -12.83 -9.55
N ASN A 122 -25.14 -12.11 -8.63
CA ASN A 122 -24.79 -10.71 -8.81
C ASN A 122 -23.45 -10.58 -9.51
N ILE A 123 -23.42 -9.86 -10.61
CA ILE A 123 -22.21 -9.57 -11.38
C ILE A 123 -22.05 -8.07 -11.57
N LEU A 124 -20.79 -7.65 -11.70
CA LEU A 124 -20.40 -6.33 -12.16
C LEU A 124 -19.63 -6.53 -13.47
N VAL A 125 -20.23 -6.04 -14.55
CA VAL A 125 -19.59 -5.95 -15.87
C VAL A 125 -19.04 -4.55 -16.05
N ALA A 126 -17.95 -4.43 -16.79
CA ALA A 126 -17.26 -3.18 -16.99
C ALA A 126 -16.68 -3.08 -18.40
N GLU A 127 -16.66 -1.87 -18.94
CA GLU A 127 -16.11 -1.53 -20.24
C GLU A 127 -15.17 -0.32 -20.09
N ALA A 128 -14.00 -0.44 -20.72
CA ALA A 128 -13.00 0.62 -20.74
C ALA A 128 -13.09 1.41 -22.05
N ASN A 129 -12.89 2.73 -21.95
CA ASN A 129 -12.76 3.64 -23.08
C ASN A 129 -11.37 4.31 -23.08
N GLU A 130 -11.12 5.17 -24.07
CA GLU A 130 -9.84 5.87 -24.25
C GLU A 130 -9.48 6.82 -23.08
N PHE A 131 -10.45 7.20 -22.26
CA PHE A 131 -10.25 8.04 -21.08
C PHE A 131 -10.10 7.23 -19.80
N SER A 132 -10.26 5.90 -19.84
CA SER A 132 -10.17 5.05 -18.67
C SER A 132 -8.75 4.96 -18.12
N GLY A 133 -8.61 5.07 -16.81
CA GLY A 133 -7.36 4.89 -16.09
C GLY A 133 -7.02 6.02 -15.13
N GLU A 134 -5.92 5.82 -14.42
CA GLU A 134 -5.42 6.77 -13.44
C GLU A 134 -4.71 7.94 -14.12
N ILE A 135 -5.13 9.16 -13.78
CA ILE A 135 -4.45 10.39 -14.20
C ILE A 135 -3.03 10.38 -13.62
N ASN A 136 -2.01 10.65 -14.45
CA ASN A 136 -0.60 10.65 -14.06
C ASN A 136 -0.04 9.31 -13.56
N TYR A 137 -0.63 8.17 -13.96
CA TYR A 137 -0.16 6.83 -13.60
C TYR A 137 1.37 6.64 -13.68
N GLN A 138 1.99 7.10 -14.78
CA GLN A 138 3.44 6.99 -14.98
C GLN A 138 4.27 7.78 -13.97
N GLN A 139 3.79 8.96 -13.56
CA GLN A 139 4.47 9.77 -12.54
C GLN A 139 4.37 9.09 -11.16
N LYS A 140 3.22 8.49 -10.84
CA LYS A 140 3.00 7.79 -9.57
C LYS A 140 3.87 6.54 -9.44
N ILE A 141 3.93 5.69 -10.47
CA ILE A 141 4.80 4.50 -10.46
C ILE A 141 6.28 4.87 -10.32
N ASN A 142 6.73 5.92 -11.02
CA ASN A 142 8.12 6.36 -10.90
C ASN A 142 8.44 6.88 -9.50
N ALA A 143 7.51 7.60 -8.86
CA ALA A 143 7.67 8.04 -7.48
C ALA A 143 7.74 6.86 -6.49
N THR A 144 6.91 5.83 -6.66
CA THR A 144 6.95 4.60 -5.86
C THR A 144 8.29 3.87 -6.00
N ASN A 145 8.80 3.73 -7.23
CA ASN A 145 10.08 3.07 -7.49
C ASN A 145 11.27 3.79 -6.84
N VAL A 146 11.29 5.13 -6.87
CA VAL A 146 12.33 5.92 -6.20
C VAL A 146 12.27 5.74 -4.69
N LYS A 147 11.06 5.77 -4.10
CA LYS A 147 10.85 5.50 -2.68
C LYS A 147 11.37 4.11 -2.29
N THR A 148 11.07 3.07 -3.07
CA THR A 148 11.57 1.70 -2.82
C THR A 148 13.10 1.60 -2.85
N VAL A 149 13.77 2.24 -3.81
CA VAL A 149 15.23 2.23 -3.89
C VAL A 149 15.85 2.97 -2.70
N VAL A 150 15.31 4.14 -2.34
CA VAL A 150 15.77 4.92 -1.18
C VAL A 150 15.58 4.13 0.12
N TYR A 151 14.44 3.46 0.29
CA TYR A 151 14.18 2.64 1.47
C TYR A 151 15.07 1.39 1.54
N SER A 152 15.42 0.81 0.39
CA SER A 152 16.31 -0.36 0.35
C SER A 152 17.75 -0.06 0.74
N LEU A 153 18.20 1.21 0.67
CA LEU A 153 19.57 1.61 1.03
C LEU A 153 19.74 1.90 2.53
N ILE A 154 18.65 2.05 3.29
CA ILE A 154 18.67 2.40 4.71
C ILE A 154 19.36 1.33 5.58
N PRO A 155 19.06 0.03 5.43
CA PRO A 155 19.69 -0.99 6.29
C PRO A 155 21.22 -0.99 6.13
N LEU A 156 21.70 -0.67 4.93
CA LEU A 156 23.11 -0.55 4.62
C LEU A 156 23.74 0.67 5.33
N GLY A 157 23.05 1.80 5.35
CA GLY A 157 23.47 3.01 6.07
C GLY A 157 23.49 2.81 7.60
N ILE A 158 22.48 2.14 8.15
CA ILE A 158 22.43 1.78 9.58
C ILE A 158 23.61 0.88 9.94
N LEU A 159 23.83 -0.19 9.17
CA LEU A 159 24.91 -1.13 9.40
C LEU A 159 26.29 -0.44 9.32
N ALA A 160 26.50 0.42 8.32
CA ALA A 160 27.74 1.20 8.19
C ALA A 160 27.95 2.15 9.38
N SER A 161 26.90 2.84 9.84
CA SER A 161 26.97 3.76 10.98
C SER A 161 27.29 3.05 12.31
N LEU A 162 26.82 1.81 12.48
CA LEU A 162 27.09 0.99 13.66
C LEU A 162 28.49 0.40 13.65
N LEU A 163 29.03 0.05 12.47
CA LEU A 163 30.34 -0.60 12.34
C LEU A 163 31.51 0.39 12.36
N MET A 164 31.31 1.64 11.91
CA MET A 164 32.40 2.62 11.79
C MET A 164 33.13 2.96 13.11
N PRO A 165 32.44 3.10 14.26
CA PRO A 165 33.11 3.33 15.54
C PRO A 165 34.03 2.17 15.97
N PHE A 166 33.67 0.94 15.61
CA PHE A 166 34.49 -0.25 15.89
C PHE A 166 35.73 -0.32 14.99
N MET A 167 35.61 0.07 13.72
CA MET A 167 36.75 0.09 12.79
C MET A 167 37.78 1.17 13.12
N ASN A 168 37.33 2.34 13.62
CA ASN A 168 38.20 3.48 13.90
C ASN A 168 38.82 3.46 15.31
N GLY A 169 38.49 2.47 16.16
CA GLY A 169 39.03 2.33 17.51
C GLY A 169 38.68 3.48 18.47
N SER A 170 37.79 4.38 18.08
CA SER A 170 37.48 5.63 18.77
C SER A 170 36.04 5.62 19.29
N ILE A 171 35.75 4.74 20.25
CA ILE A 171 34.45 4.70 20.93
C ILE A 171 34.44 5.84 21.95
N THR A 172 33.74 6.92 21.63
CA THR A 172 33.53 8.06 22.52
C THR A 172 32.05 8.15 22.88
N LEU A 173 31.77 8.51 24.14
CA LEU A 173 30.42 8.45 24.71
C LEU A 173 29.41 9.33 23.95
N LEU A 174 29.80 10.57 23.65
CA LEU A 174 28.90 11.56 23.06
C LEU A 174 28.48 11.21 21.61
N PRO A 175 29.39 10.88 20.67
CA PRO A 175 29.03 10.34 19.36
C PRO A 175 28.17 9.09 19.43
N THR A 176 28.45 8.19 20.38
CA THR A 176 27.68 6.96 20.56
C THR A 176 26.24 7.27 20.95
N LEU A 177 26.02 8.14 21.95
CA LEU A 177 24.68 8.56 22.36
C LEU A 177 23.92 9.27 21.24
N TYR A 178 24.63 10.10 20.45
CA TYR A 178 24.03 10.76 19.29
C TYR A 178 23.54 9.76 18.24
N LEU A 179 24.36 8.78 17.88
CA LEU A 179 23.98 7.74 16.92
C LEU A 179 22.80 6.91 17.44
N LEU A 180 22.77 6.56 18.73
CA LEU A 180 21.63 5.85 19.33
C LEU A 180 20.34 6.68 19.25
N ALA A 181 20.38 7.97 19.59
CA ALA A 181 19.23 8.86 19.46
C ALA A 181 18.73 8.94 18.02
N LYS A 182 19.64 9.00 17.04
CA LYS A 182 19.29 8.97 15.62
C LYS A 182 18.69 7.65 15.16
N LEU A 183 19.14 6.51 15.69
CA LEU A 183 18.56 5.20 15.39
C LEU A 183 17.16 5.06 15.96
N ILE A 184 16.91 5.56 17.17
CA ILE A 184 15.57 5.58 17.77
C ILE A 184 14.63 6.44 16.92
N GLY A 185 15.07 7.65 16.56
CA GLY A 185 14.30 8.54 15.69
C GLY A 185 14.05 7.95 14.29
N LEU A 186 15.06 7.31 13.70
CA LEU A 186 14.92 6.61 12.43
C LEU A 186 13.89 5.49 12.54
N THR A 187 13.96 4.67 13.57
CA THR A 187 13.02 3.56 13.82
C THR A 187 11.60 4.08 13.93
N ALA A 188 11.37 5.14 14.71
CA ALA A 188 10.07 5.79 14.82
C ALA A 188 9.59 6.33 13.47
N SER A 189 10.44 7.00 12.70
CA SER A 189 10.08 7.52 11.37
C SER A 189 9.76 6.42 10.36
N VAL A 190 10.45 5.28 10.42
CA VAL A 190 10.18 4.12 9.57
C VAL A 190 8.82 3.50 9.91
N PHE A 191 8.47 3.39 11.21
CA PHE A 191 7.14 2.93 11.58
C PHE A 191 6.02 3.87 11.12
N LEU A 192 6.23 5.19 11.23
CA LEU A 192 5.27 6.18 10.73
C LEU A 192 5.12 6.10 9.21
N LEU A 193 6.24 5.97 8.50
CA LEU A 193 6.25 5.87 7.05
C LEU A 193 5.63 4.55 6.56
N TRP A 194 5.87 3.44 7.26
CA TRP A 194 5.21 2.17 7.00
C TRP A 194 3.71 2.28 7.23
N TYR A 195 3.27 2.98 8.26
CA TYR A 195 1.84 3.25 8.49
C TYR A 195 1.22 4.08 7.37
N ASP A 196 1.92 5.08 6.85
CA ASP A 196 1.41 5.88 5.73
C ASP A 196 1.24 5.07 4.44
N ILE A 197 2.09 4.07 4.21
CA ILE A 197 2.04 3.18 3.04
C ILE A 197 1.02 2.05 3.22
N ASP A 198 0.93 1.46 4.42
CA ASP A 198 0.11 0.29 4.72
C ASP A 198 -0.75 0.53 5.97
N LYS A 199 -1.72 1.42 5.82
CA LYS A 199 -2.69 1.80 6.88
C LYS A 199 -3.51 0.61 7.39
N GLY A 200 -3.63 -0.45 6.58
CA GLY A 200 -4.39 -1.67 6.87
C GLY A 200 -3.66 -2.65 7.80
N ASN A 201 -2.37 -2.46 8.03
CA ASN A 201 -1.53 -3.46 8.69
C ASN A 201 -1.95 -3.75 10.15
N PRO A 202 -2.31 -5.01 10.50
CA PRO A 202 -2.75 -5.36 11.86
C PRO A 202 -1.70 -5.07 12.93
N PHE A 203 -0.42 -5.27 12.63
CA PHE A 203 0.68 -5.04 13.57
C PHE A 203 0.80 -3.54 13.89
N LEU A 204 0.71 -2.68 12.87
CA LEU A 204 0.75 -1.23 13.05
C LEU A 204 -0.50 -0.71 13.76
N LYS A 205 -1.69 -1.26 13.43
CA LYS A 205 -2.93 -0.94 14.15
C LYS A 205 -2.85 -1.31 15.62
N GLN A 206 -2.23 -2.45 15.98
CA GLN A 206 -2.03 -2.88 17.36
C GLN A 206 -1.04 -1.99 18.12
N ILE A 207 0.05 -1.55 17.47
CA ILE A 207 0.99 -0.58 18.06
C ILE A 207 0.29 0.76 18.30
N CYS A 208 -0.46 1.25 17.32
CA CYS A 208 -1.19 2.51 17.42
C CYS A 208 -2.33 2.46 18.45
N SER A 209 -3.10 1.38 18.53
CA SER A 209 -4.18 1.23 19.52
C SER A 209 -3.68 0.92 20.93
N GLY A 210 -2.47 0.35 21.06
CA GLY A 210 -1.82 0.07 22.34
C GLY A 210 -1.36 1.32 23.10
N ILE A 211 -1.24 2.47 22.42
CA ILE A 211 -0.94 3.76 23.04
C ILE A 211 -2.27 4.40 23.44
N GLN A 212 -2.61 4.35 24.74
CA GLN A 212 -3.89 4.76 25.35
C GLN A 212 -4.49 6.13 24.94
N LYS A 213 -3.72 7.00 24.25
CA LYS A 213 -4.16 8.31 23.76
C LYS A 213 -3.78 8.64 22.31
N ALA A 214 -3.15 7.72 21.56
CA ALA A 214 -2.70 8.00 20.19
C ALA A 214 -3.61 7.35 19.15
N ASN A 215 -4.55 8.11 18.60
CA ASN A 215 -5.18 7.73 17.33
C ASN A 215 -4.23 8.14 16.20
N CYS A 216 -3.31 7.25 15.79
CA CYS A 216 -2.40 7.50 14.65
C CYS A 216 -3.16 8.01 13.41
N SER A 217 -4.33 7.44 13.14
CA SER A 217 -5.22 7.85 12.04
C SER A 217 -5.70 9.29 12.15
N ALA A 218 -5.89 9.81 13.36
CA ALA A 218 -6.40 11.16 13.62
C ALA A 218 -5.30 12.23 13.54
N VAL A 219 -4.03 11.85 13.62
CA VAL A 219 -2.88 12.76 13.48
C VAL A 219 -2.37 12.75 12.04
N LEU A 220 -2.19 11.56 11.45
CA LEU A 220 -1.56 11.38 10.14
C LEU A 220 -2.51 11.64 8.95
N ASN A 221 -3.83 11.55 9.11
CA ASN A 221 -4.79 11.88 8.03
C ASN A 221 -5.31 13.32 8.08
N THR A 222 -4.64 14.23 8.78
CA THR A 222 -5.03 15.65 8.79
C THR A 222 -4.32 16.42 7.67
N LYS A 223 -4.92 17.52 7.18
CA LYS A 223 -4.22 18.43 6.24
C LYS A 223 -2.90 18.97 6.82
N ALA A 224 -2.81 19.05 8.16
CA ALA A 224 -1.60 19.45 8.88
C ALA A 224 -0.49 18.37 8.88
N ALA A 225 -0.80 17.13 8.48
CA ALA A 225 0.16 16.03 8.39
C ALA A 225 1.10 16.12 7.17
N THR A 226 0.84 17.06 6.27
CA THR A 226 1.62 17.28 5.05
C THR A 226 2.20 18.69 5.02
N LEU A 227 3.48 18.80 4.70
CA LEU A 227 4.14 20.07 4.40
C LEU A 227 3.75 20.49 2.97
N GLY A 228 2.92 21.52 2.85
CA GLY A 228 2.49 22.07 1.55
C GLY A 228 1.68 21.11 0.67
N GLY A 229 1.12 20.03 1.24
CA GLY A 229 0.34 19.03 0.51
C GLY A 229 1.15 18.04 -0.34
N MET A 230 2.49 18.11 -0.32
CA MET A 230 3.37 17.28 -1.15
C MET A 230 4.23 16.29 -0.37
N VAL A 231 4.69 16.65 0.83
CA VAL A 231 5.61 15.83 1.62
C VAL A 231 4.98 15.56 2.98
N THR A 232 4.96 14.30 3.43
CA THR A 232 4.43 13.96 4.76
C THR A 232 5.45 14.29 5.86
N TRP A 233 5.01 14.55 7.08
CA TRP A 233 5.96 14.69 8.21
C TRP A 233 6.78 13.41 8.42
N SER A 234 6.19 12.23 8.21
CA SER A 234 6.91 10.95 8.28
C SER A 234 8.09 10.90 7.29
N GLU A 235 7.92 11.41 6.07
CA GLU A 235 8.98 11.53 5.05
C GLU A 235 10.07 12.54 5.49
N VAL A 236 9.68 13.68 6.05
CA VAL A 236 10.63 14.69 6.55
C VAL A 236 11.50 14.14 7.67
N GLY A 237 10.87 13.52 8.68
CA GLY A 237 11.58 12.89 9.80
C GLY A 237 12.51 11.79 9.30
N PHE A 238 12.01 10.95 8.40
CA PHE A 238 12.78 9.89 7.79
C PHE A 238 14.04 10.40 7.08
N VAL A 239 13.91 11.42 6.20
CA VAL A 239 15.06 12.03 5.49
C VAL A 239 16.06 12.63 6.48
N TYR A 240 15.58 13.29 7.53
CA TYR A 240 16.43 13.88 8.55
C TYR A 240 17.25 12.83 9.32
N PHE A 241 16.61 11.77 9.85
CA PHE A 241 17.29 10.74 10.63
C PHE A 241 18.21 9.89 9.75
N ALA A 242 17.73 9.43 8.59
CA ALA A 242 18.50 8.62 7.65
C ALA A 242 19.67 9.41 7.05
N GLY A 243 19.42 10.66 6.64
CA GLY A 243 20.45 11.56 6.10
C GLY A 243 21.53 11.90 7.14
N SER A 244 21.15 12.12 8.41
CA SER A 244 22.11 12.34 9.50
C SER A 244 23.03 11.13 9.70
N LEU A 245 22.47 9.91 9.67
CA LEU A 245 23.24 8.67 9.82
C LEU A 245 24.15 8.42 8.61
N LEU A 246 23.65 8.65 7.39
CA LEU A 246 24.43 8.51 6.17
C LEU A 246 25.58 9.52 6.11
N PHE A 247 25.33 10.79 6.43
CA PHE A 247 26.37 11.81 6.47
C PHE A 247 27.44 11.48 7.53
N SER A 248 26.99 10.99 8.69
CA SER A 248 27.89 10.49 9.74
C SER A 248 28.72 9.30 9.27
N ALA A 249 28.14 8.38 8.51
CA ALA A 249 28.82 7.21 7.95
C ALA A 249 29.86 7.58 6.88
N LEU A 250 29.58 8.57 6.03
CA LEU A 250 30.47 8.97 4.94
C LEU A 250 31.60 9.91 5.39
N ALA A 251 31.29 10.91 6.21
CA ALA A 251 32.24 11.97 6.58
C ALA A 251 32.89 11.76 7.97
N GLY A 252 32.43 10.78 8.74
CA GLY A 252 32.92 10.47 10.08
C GLY A 252 32.26 11.31 11.16
N ILE A 253 31.64 10.64 12.14
CA ILE A 253 30.80 11.27 13.17
C ILE A 253 31.50 12.42 13.92
N ASN A 254 32.79 12.28 14.25
CA ASN A 254 33.53 13.29 15.02
C ASN A 254 33.66 14.63 14.28
N LYS A 255 33.70 14.61 12.93
CA LYS A 255 33.81 15.83 12.12
C LYS A 255 32.47 16.51 11.92
N VAL A 256 31.41 15.72 11.77
CA VAL A 256 30.08 16.22 11.42
C VAL A 256 29.21 16.56 12.63
N LEU A 257 29.54 16.06 13.82
CA LEU A 257 28.74 16.23 15.04
C LEU A 257 28.39 17.70 15.36
N PRO A 258 29.29 18.70 15.25
CA PRO A 258 28.93 20.09 15.52
C PRO A 258 27.86 20.62 14.57
N VAL A 259 28.00 20.33 13.28
CA VAL A 259 27.06 20.76 12.23
C VAL A 259 25.71 20.08 12.42
N LEU A 260 25.73 18.77 12.64
CA LEU A 260 24.51 17.98 12.85
C LEU A 260 23.78 18.36 14.15
N SER A 261 24.51 18.78 15.19
CA SER A 261 23.92 19.29 16.44
C SER A 261 23.11 20.57 16.22
N ILE A 262 23.61 21.49 15.37
CA ILE A 262 22.88 22.72 15.00
C ILE A 262 21.60 22.38 14.23
N ILE A 263 21.71 21.49 13.23
CA ILE A 263 20.53 21.02 12.46
C ILE A 263 19.53 20.35 13.40
N SER A 264 20.00 19.64 14.43
CA SER A 264 19.12 18.98 15.40
C SER A 264 18.35 19.98 16.27
N LEU A 265 18.92 21.17 16.55
CA LEU A 265 18.22 22.25 17.25
C LEU A 265 17.06 22.80 16.39
N LEU A 266 17.27 22.94 15.08
CA LEU A 266 16.25 23.40 14.14
C LEU A 266 15.13 22.37 13.94
N ALA A 267 15.43 21.09 14.19
CA ALA A 267 14.50 19.99 14.07
C ALA A 267 13.69 19.72 15.36
N LEU A 268 13.92 20.45 16.46
CA LEU A 268 13.15 20.30 17.71
C LEU A 268 11.62 20.52 17.58
N PRO A 269 11.11 21.37 16.67
CA PRO A 269 9.66 21.54 16.50
C PRO A 269 8.94 20.38 15.80
N TYR A 270 9.69 19.39 15.29
CA TYR A 270 9.19 18.16 14.69
C TYR A 270 8.69 17.19 15.78
#